data_AF-A0A964YXU5-F1
#
_entry.id   AF-A0A964YXU5-F1
#
_cell.length_a   1.000
_cell.length_b   1.000
_cell.length_c   1.000
_cell.angle_alpha   90.00
_cell.angle_beta   90.00
_cell.angle_gamma   90.00
#
_symmetry.space_group_name_H-M   'P 1'
#
loop_
_entity.id
_entity.type
_entity.pdbx_description
1 polymer ?
#
loop_
_entity_poly.entity_id
_entity_poly.type
_entity_poly.pdbx_seq_one_letter_code
_entity_poly.pdbx_strand_id
1 'polypeptide(L)' 'YDQALGARPMRRTIQREIEDVLSEKILFGELKAGSLVVVGVEGKAADPDKKTSDSRKFTFTSEAKQALPDSPPVNSAAE' A
#
# COMPACT_ATOMS: atom_id res chain seq x y z
N TYR A 1 1.27 -15.86 -9.94
CA TYR A 1 0.26 -16.32 -10.91
C TYR A 1 0.60 -17.75 -11.26
N ASP A 2 -0.15 -18.70 -10.70
CA ASP A 2 -0.03 -20.11 -11.07
C ASP A 2 -1.20 -20.43 -12.00
N GLN A 3 -0.88 -20.75 -13.26
CA GLN A 3 -1.85 -21.05 -14.32
C GLN A 3 -2.69 -22.30 -13.98
N ALA A 4 -2.22 -23.15 -13.06
CA ALA A 4 -2.93 -24.33 -12.59
C ALA A 4 -3.91 -24.07 -11.43
N LEU A 5 -3.74 -22.99 -10.65
CA LEU A 5 -4.55 -22.70 -9.44
C LEU A 5 -5.48 -21.48 -9.58
N GLY A 6 -5.40 -20.74 -10.68
CA GLY A 6 -6.18 -19.52 -10.91
C GLY A 6 -5.88 -18.42 -9.89
N ALA A 7 -6.80 -17.46 -9.71
CA ALA A 7 -6.63 -16.33 -8.79
C ALA A 7 -6.97 -16.64 -7.32
N ARG A 8 -7.52 -17.83 -7.02
CA ARG A 8 -7.97 -18.23 -5.67
C ARG A 8 -6.86 -18.22 -4.61
N PRO A 9 -5.61 -18.63 -4.90
CA PRO A 9 -4.51 -18.54 -3.93
C PRO A 9 -4.17 -17.09 -3.55
N MET A 10 -4.36 -16.12 -4.46
CA MET A 10 -3.90 -14.75 -4.25
C MET A 10 -4.61 -14.05 -3.09
N ARG A 11 -5.89 -14.34 -2.84
CA ARG A 11 -6.62 -13.70 -1.74
C ARG A 11 -5.97 -14.01 -0.39
N ARG A 12 -5.55 -15.27 -0.18
CA ARG A 12 -4.96 -15.70 1.09
C ARG A 12 -3.54 -15.16 1.27
N THR A 13 -2.80 -14.99 0.17
CA THR A 13 -1.49 -14.34 0.17
C THR A 13 -1.61 -12.86 0.54
N ILE A 14 -2.53 -12.12 -0.09
CA ILE A 14 -2.77 -10.71 0.23
C ILE A 14 -3.18 -10.53 1.70
N GLN A 15 -4.08 -11.39 2.20
CA GLN A 15 -4.48 -11.34 3.60
C GLN A 15 -3.28 -11.47 4.55
N ARG A 16 -2.43 -12.48 4.34
CA ARG A 16 -1.30 -12.76 5.21
C ARG A 16 -0.17 -11.74 5.09
N GLU A 17 0.16 -11.32 3.88
CA GLU A 17 1.34 -10.48 3.64
C GLU A 17 1.04 -8.98 3.78
N ILE A 18 -0.23 -8.59 3.62
CA ILE A 18 -0.66 -7.19 3.63
C ILE A 18 -1.65 -6.91 4.76
N GLU A 19 -2.78 -7.62 4.85
CA GLU A 19 -3.83 -7.29 5.84
C GLU A 19 -3.38 -7.57 7.29
N ASP A 20 -2.70 -8.70 7.54
CA ASP A 20 -2.22 -9.05 8.88
C ASP A 20 -1.16 -8.04 9.37
N VAL A 21 -0.19 -7.70 8.51
CA VAL A 21 0.88 -6.71 8.81
C VAL A 21 0.30 -5.32 9.07
N LEU A 22 -0.67 -4.89 8.26
CA LEU A 22 -1.34 -3.60 8.48
C LEU A 22 -2.13 -3.59 9.78
N SER A 23 -2.79 -4.69 10.11
CA SER A 23 -3.55 -4.83 11.36
C SER A 23 -2.65 -4.69 12.58
N GLU A 24 -1.48 -5.34 12.58
CA GLU A 24 -0.47 -5.18 13.63
C GLU A 24 -0.03 -3.72 13.77
N LYS A 25 0.31 -3.05 12.67
CA LYS A 25 0.75 -1.64 12.70
C LYS A 25 -0.34 -0.67 13.18
N ILE A 26 -1.61 -0.97 12.91
CA ILE A 26 -2.75 -0.21 13.46
C ILE A 26 -2.87 -0.47 14.97
N LEU A 27 -2.76 -1.72 15.41
CA LEU A 27 -2.84 -2.09 16.83
C LEU A 27 -1.69 -1.47 17.66
N PHE A 28 -0.49 -1.38 17.08
CA PHE A 28 0.65 -0.70 17.71
C PHE A 28 0.61 0.84 17.62
N GLY A 29 -0.36 1.41 16.89
CA GLY A 29 -0.53 2.85 16.73
C GLY A 29 0.46 3.53 15.78
N GLU A 30 1.22 2.75 15.00
CA GLU A 30 2.11 3.27 13.95
C GLU A 30 1.30 3.86 12.77
N LEU A 31 0.11 3.31 12.52
CA LEU A 31 -0.83 3.77 11.51
C LEU A 31 -2.03 4.44 12.19
N LYS A 32 -2.20 5.75 11.93
CA LYS A 32 -3.33 6.52 12.44
C LYS A 32 -4.54 6.43 11.52
N ALA A 33 -5.72 6.52 12.10
CA ALA A 33 -6.96 6.65 11.35
C ALA A 33 -6.89 7.89 10.44
N GLY A 34 -7.28 7.72 9.18
CA GLY A 34 -7.21 8.78 8.17
C GLY A 34 -5.85 8.94 7.48
N SER A 35 -4.83 8.16 7.84
CA SER A 35 -3.57 8.15 7.09
C SER A 35 -3.70 7.40 5.76
N LEU A 36 -3.03 7.93 4.72
CA LEU A 36 -2.83 7.25 3.45
C LEU A 36 -1.64 6.30 3.60
N VAL A 37 -1.83 5.01 3.31
CA VAL A 37 -0.75 4.02 3.38
C VAL A 37 -0.40 3.56 1.97
N VAL A 38 0.87 3.73 1.59
CA VAL A 38 1.42 3.29 0.32
C VAL A 38 2.15 1.97 0.54
N VAL A 39 1.77 0.95 -0.22
CA VAL A 39 2.38 -0.38 -0.20
C VAL A 39 3.28 -0.53 -1.43
N GLY A 40 4.58 -0.62 -1.19
CA GLY A 40 5.61 -0.85 -2.20
C GLY A 40 6.18 -2.25 -2.12
N VAL A 41 7.01 -2.59 -3.11
CA VAL A 41 7.75 -3.85 -3.15
C VAL A 41 9.23 -3.54 -3.35
N GLU A 42 10.07 -4.00 -2.42
CA GLU A 42 11.52 -3.90 -2.54
C GLU A 42 12.06 -4.99 -3.48
N GLY A 43 12.91 -4.55 -4.43
CA GLY A 43 13.54 -5.40 -5.44
C GLY A 43 13.11 -5.01 -6.86
N LYS A 44 14.05 -5.08 -7.82
CA LYS A 44 13.75 -4.82 -9.23
C LYS A 44 12.62 -5.75 -9.70
N ALA A 45 11.67 -5.19 -10.43
CA ALA A 45 10.69 -5.96 -11.19
C ALA A 45 11.45 -7.06 -11.93
N ALA A 46 11.08 -8.31 -11.70
CA ALA A 46 11.84 -9.43 -12.26
C ALA A 46 11.88 -9.31 -13.78
N ASP A 47 13.05 -9.62 -14.35
CA ASP A 47 13.14 -10.05 -15.73
C ASP A 47 12.02 -11.08 -15.99
N PRO A 48 11.24 -10.93 -17.08
CA PRO A 48 10.08 -11.78 -17.36
C PRO A 48 10.42 -13.27 -17.47
N ASP A 49 11.70 -13.63 -17.67
CA ASP A 49 12.18 -14.99 -17.83
C ASP A 49 12.60 -15.70 -16.52
N LYS A 50 12.75 -14.97 -15.40
CA LYS A 50 13.08 -15.61 -14.11
C LYS A 50 11.82 -15.79 -13.27
N LYS A 51 11.29 -17.02 -13.27
CA LYS A 51 10.45 -17.55 -12.19
C LYS A 51 11.28 -17.67 -10.89
N THR A 52 11.70 -16.54 -10.33
CA THR A 52 12.18 -16.47 -8.95
C THR A 52 10.96 -16.34 -8.06
N SER A 53 10.59 -17.48 -7.50
CA SER A 53 9.61 -17.60 -6.43
C SER A 53 10.13 -16.94 -5.15
N ASP A 54 9.22 -16.24 -4.46
CA ASP A 54 9.06 -16.30 -3.00
C ASP A 54 9.82 -15.41 -2.01
N SER A 55 10.47 -14.31 -2.40
CA SER A 55 11.00 -13.40 -1.35
C SER A 55 11.07 -11.93 -1.73
N ARG A 56 9.98 -11.39 -2.29
CA ARG A 56 9.85 -9.93 -2.40
C ARG A 56 9.35 -9.36 -1.08
N LYS A 57 10.06 -8.36 -0.55
CA LYS A 57 9.70 -7.71 0.71
C LYS A 57 8.76 -6.55 0.43
N PHE A 58 7.61 -6.51 1.12
CA PHE A 58 6.70 -5.38 1.04
C PHE A 58 7.16 -4.24 1.97
N THR A 59 7.13 -3.02 1.47
CA THR A 59 7.43 -1.80 2.23
C THR A 59 6.16 -1.01 2.43
N PHE A 60 5.93 -0.51 3.64
CA PHE A 60 4.72 0.24 3.99
C PHE A 60 5.12 1.64 4.48
N THR A 61 4.73 2.67 3.74
CA THR A 61 4.96 4.07 4.12
C THR A 61 3.61 4.75 4.37
N SER A 62 3.47 5.45 5.50
CA SER A 62 2.24 6.17 5.85
C SER A 62 2.44 7.67 5.76
N GLU A 63 1.52 8.34 5.08
CA GLU A 63 1.44 9.79 5.01
C GLU A 63 0.11 10.23 5.63
N ALA A 64 0.13 11.30 6.43
CA ALA A 64 -1.11 11.88 6.92
C ALA A 64 -1.88 12.46 5.73
N LYS A 65 -3.12 12.01 5.52
CA LYS A 65 -3.98 12.59 4.48
C LYS A 65 -4.17 14.06 4.84
N GLN A 66 -3.53 14.95 4.07
CA GLN A 66 -3.65 16.38 4.28
C GLN A 66 -5.13 16.75 4.08
N ALA A 67 -5.71 17.40 5.10
CA ALA A 67 -6.97 18.09 4.91
C ALA A 67 -6.68 19.25 3.98
N LEU A 68 -7.00 19.10 2.68
CA LEU A 68 -7.07 20.27 1.82
C LEU A 68 -8.03 21.27 2.49
N PRO A 69 -7.67 22.56 2.58
CA PRO A 69 -8.64 23.55 3.03
C PRO A 69 -9.84 23.50 2.10
N ASP A 70 -11.03 23.27 2.67
CA ASP A 70 -12.32 23.20 1.95
C ASP A 70 -12.78 24.58 1.44
N SER A 71 -11.91 25.59 1.55
CA SER A 71 -12.13 26.89 0.96
C SER A 71 -11.40 26.93 -0.38
N PRO A 72 -12.11 27.13 -1.51
CA PRO A 72 -11.43 27.47 -2.76
C PRO A 72 -10.57 28.72 -2.52
N PRO A 73 -9.42 28.86 -3.21
CA PRO A 73 -8.62 30.07 -3.14
C PRO A 73 -9.52 31.21 -3.61
N VAL A 74 -10.02 31.99 -2.65
CA VAL A 74 -10.61 33.28 -2.95
C VAL A 74 -9.45 34.09 -3.50
N ASN A 75 -9.36 34.19 -4.82
CA ASN A 75 -8.54 35.20 -5.46
C ASN A 75 -9.05 36.52 -4.88
N SER A 76 -8.29 37.06 -3.94
CA SER A 76 -8.30 38.46 -3.57
C SER A 76 -7.83 39.25 -4.80
N ALA A 77 -8.69 39.32 -5.81
CA ALA A 77 -8.71 40.39 -6.79
C ALA A 77 -9.38 41.57 -6.10
N ALA A 78 -8.65 42.17 -5.16
CA ALA A 78 -8.94 43.49 -4.66
C ALA A 78 -7.78 44.37 -5.12
N GLU A 79 -8.16 45.34 -5.96
CA GLU A 79 -7.43 46.51 -6.45
C GLU A 79 -6.58 46.35 -7.72
#